data_AF-G4TLF8-F1
#
_entry.id   AF-G4TLF8-F1
#
_cell.length_a   1.000
_cell.length_b   1.000
_cell.length_c   1.000
_cell.angle_alpha   90.00
_cell.angle_beta   90.00
_cell.angle_gamma   90.00
#
_symmetry.space_group_name_H-M   'P 1'
#
loop_
_entity.id
_entity.type
_entity.pdbx_description
1 polymer ?
#
loop_
_entity_poly.entity_id
_entity_poly.type
_entity_poly.pdbx_seq_one_letter_code
_entity_poly.pdbx_strand_id
1 'polypeptide(L)'
;MTKAFLHGRTEAIRTVQPTSVTFTKTFFSESSIEQKIDTLRKACAAHVKLTRECSAGYGQDRHLYALYCLLQREINESSRSPSPSTQSPKINGKTKITAGGEGYTNGDTTANANNEVNVEPTASGHATALPAIFTDHGWSILNTSIISTSNCGNPALRLFGFGPVAADGYGIGYIIKDDGISICASSKHLQTRRFLDTMKQYLLDVQRMIIQLHRQANERPKPLEPQKQHGRTQSRPTNSIPERAETCGWYGERRLW
;
A
#
# COMPACT_ATOMS: atom_id res chain seq x y z
N MET A 1 7.59 3.74 7.57
CA MET A 1 8.20 5.04 7.97
C MET A 1 9.71 4.85 7.96
N THR A 2 10.49 5.80 7.46
CA THR A 2 11.97 5.66 7.37
C THR A 2 12.69 6.34 8.54
N LYS A 3 12.05 6.40 9.72
CA LYS A 3 12.52 7.14 10.92
C LYS A 3 13.87 6.64 11.48
N ALA A 4 14.29 5.43 11.14
CA ALA A 4 15.59 4.91 11.53
C ALA A 4 16.78 5.68 10.92
N PHE A 5 16.55 6.40 9.82
CA PHE A 5 17.56 7.19 9.13
C PHE A 5 17.55 8.65 9.61
N LEU A 6 18.71 9.32 9.56
CA LEU A 6 18.83 10.76 9.83
C LEU A 6 17.91 11.54 8.88
N HIS A 7 17.08 12.43 9.43
CA HIS A 7 16.03 13.17 8.71
C HIS A 7 15.02 12.27 7.95
N GLY A 8 14.87 11.01 8.38
CA GLY A 8 13.92 10.07 7.81
C GLY A 8 12.48 10.60 7.81
N ARG A 9 11.75 10.33 6.71
CA ARG A 9 10.35 10.71 6.50
C ARG A 9 9.51 9.46 6.25
N THR A 10 9.00 9.31 5.03
CA THR A 10 8.14 8.21 4.62
C THR A 10 8.63 7.61 3.31
N GLU A 11 8.37 6.32 3.15
CA GLU A 11 8.42 5.59 1.88
C GLU A 11 7.01 5.05 1.60
N ALA A 12 6.61 5.01 0.34
CA ALA A 12 5.33 4.44 -0.07
C ALA A 12 5.42 2.91 -0.10
N ILE A 13 4.39 2.25 0.45
CA ILE A 13 4.22 0.80 0.36
C ILE A 13 3.19 0.55 -0.73
N ARG A 14 3.61 -0.02 -1.86
CA ARG A 14 2.71 -0.38 -2.96
C ARG A 14 1.99 -1.69 -2.64
N THR A 15 0.83 -1.58 -1.98
CA THR A 15 0.08 -2.72 -1.43
C THR A 15 -0.48 -3.68 -2.48
N VAL A 16 -0.74 -3.18 -3.69
CA VAL A 16 -1.17 -4.02 -4.82
C VAL A 16 0.05 -4.73 -5.40
N GLN A 17 0.12 -6.03 -5.12
CA GLN A 17 1.20 -6.94 -5.55
C GLN A 17 0.59 -8.16 -6.24
N PRO A 18 1.38 -8.95 -7.01
CA PRO A 18 0.88 -10.19 -7.61
C PRO A 18 0.21 -11.12 -6.59
N THR A 19 0.76 -11.21 -5.37
CA THR A 19 0.18 -12.02 -4.28
C THR A 19 -1.17 -11.51 -3.79
N SER A 20 -1.35 -10.18 -3.66
CA SER A 20 -2.64 -9.60 -3.26
C SER A 20 -3.68 -9.76 -4.36
N VAL A 21 -3.28 -9.62 -5.64
CA VAL A 21 -4.17 -9.84 -6.80
C VAL A 21 -4.61 -11.31 -6.86
N THR A 22 -3.68 -12.24 -6.67
CA THR A 22 -4.00 -13.68 -6.60
C THR A 22 -5.00 -13.97 -5.49
N PHE A 23 -4.76 -13.46 -4.28
CA PHE A 23 -5.71 -13.60 -3.18
C PHE A 23 -7.11 -13.08 -3.55
N THR A 24 -7.22 -11.84 -4.06
CA THR A 24 -8.51 -11.27 -4.44
C THR A 24 -9.22 -12.14 -5.47
N LYS A 25 -8.52 -12.63 -6.50
CA LYS A 25 -9.10 -13.53 -7.51
C LYS A 25 -9.58 -14.85 -6.90
N THR A 26 -8.78 -15.48 -6.05
CA THR A 26 -9.13 -16.73 -5.35
C THR A 26 -10.28 -16.53 -4.36
N PHE A 27 -10.38 -15.37 -3.71
CA PHE A 27 -11.45 -15.07 -2.78
C PHE A 27 -12.83 -15.10 -3.46
N PHE A 28 -12.91 -14.59 -4.69
CA PHE A 28 -14.15 -14.53 -5.49
C PHE A 28 -14.39 -15.75 -6.39
N SER A 29 -13.51 -16.75 -6.40
CA SER A 29 -13.74 -18.00 -7.12
C SER A 29 -14.45 -19.03 -6.25
N GLU A 30 -14.83 -20.15 -6.88
CA GLU A 30 -15.35 -21.37 -6.25
C GLU A 30 -14.26 -22.19 -5.53
N SER A 31 -13.14 -21.56 -5.16
CA SER A 31 -12.04 -22.21 -4.43
C SER A 31 -12.47 -22.59 -3.01
N SER A 32 -11.80 -23.58 -2.44
CA SER A 32 -12.09 -24.01 -1.06
C SER A 32 -11.69 -22.94 -0.04
N ILE A 33 -12.26 -23.00 1.17
CA ILE A 33 -11.95 -22.05 2.25
C ILE A 33 -10.46 -22.11 2.60
N GLU A 34 -9.87 -23.30 2.59
CA GLU A 34 -8.45 -23.53 2.85
C GLU A 34 -7.58 -22.79 1.82
N GLN A 35 -7.92 -22.88 0.53
CA GLN A 35 -7.20 -22.20 -0.55
C GLN A 35 -7.33 -20.67 -0.44
N LYS A 36 -8.52 -20.17 -0.11
CA LYS A 36 -8.76 -18.73 0.10
C LYS A 36 -7.93 -18.19 1.27
N ILE A 37 -7.86 -18.93 2.38
CA ILE A 37 -7.08 -18.52 3.55
C ILE A 37 -5.57 -18.69 3.33
N ASP A 38 -5.13 -19.71 2.60
CA ASP A 38 -3.72 -19.89 2.24
C ASP A 38 -3.20 -18.74 1.36
N THR A 39 -3.96 -18.36 0.33
CA THR A 39 -3.61 -17.22 -0.52
C THR A 39 -3.62 -15.89 0.24
N LEU A 40 -4.56 -15.71 1.19
CA LEU A 40 -4.55 -14.58 2.12
C LEU A 40 -3.27 -14.53 2.95
N ARG A 41 -2.86 -15.66 3.56
CA ARG A 41 -1.64 -15.75 4.37
C ARG A 41 -0.40 -15.39 3.54
N LYS A 42 -0.31 -15.88 2.31
CA LYS A 42 0.78 -15.54 1.36
C LYS A 42 0.80 -14.06 1.02
N ALA A 43 -0.36 -13.44 0.78
CA ALA A 43 -0.46 -12.01 0.54
C ALA A 43 -0.01 -11.19 1.75
N CYS A 44 -0.44 -11.56 2.96
CA CYS A 44 -0.01 -10.92 4.21
C CYS A 44 1.50 -11.04 4.43
N ALA A 45 2.08 -12.23 4.23
CA ALA A 45 3.52 -12.44 4.38
C ALA A 45 4.34 -11.57 3.40
N ALA A 46 3.91 -11.49 2.13
CA ALA A 46 4.51 -10.61 1.14
C ALA A 46 4.38 -9.12 1.52
N HIS A 47 3.22 -8.70 2.04
CA HIS A 47 3.00 -7.32 2.49
C HIS A 47 3.88 -6.95 3.70
N VAL A 48 4.07 -7.87 4.66
CA VAL A 48 4.98 -7.68 5.79
C VAL A 48 6.43 -7.54 5.31
N LYS A 49 6.86 -8.38 4.36
CA LYS A 49 8.20 -8.28 3.75
C LYS A 49 8.40 -6.91 3.09
N LEU A 50 7.48 -6.50 2.23
CA LEU A 50 7.53 -5.21 1.54
C LEU A 50 7.54 -4.03 2.54
N THR A 51 6.74 -4.11 3.60
CA THR A 51 6.71 -3.08 4.66
C THR A 51 8.06 -2.91 5.33
N ARG A 52 8.79 -4.01 5.58
CA ARG A 52 10.14 -3.99 6.14
C ARG A 52 11.14 -3.39 5.15
N GLU A 53 11.09 -3.79 3.88
CA GLU A 53 11.95 -3.26 2.81
C GLU A 53 11.77 -1.73 2.65
N CYS A 54 10.53 -1.26 2.54
CA CYS A 54 10.23 0.18 2.46
C CYS A 54 10.68 0.94 3.72
N SER A 55 10.53 0.34 4.91
CA SER A 55 10.97 0.98 6.16
C SER A 55 12.50 1.04 6.28
N ALA A 56 13.21 0.09 5.65
CA ALA A 56 14.66 0.08 5.50
C ALA A 56 15.15 0.94 4.30
N GLY A 57 14.27 1.69 3.63
CA GLY A 57 14.65 2.60 2.55
C GLY A 57 14.86 1.94 1.19
N TYR A 58 14.43 0.68 1.01
CA TYR A 58 14.52 -0.04 -0.27
C TYR A 58 13.29 0.15 -1.16
N GLY A 59 12.42 1.11 -0.86
CA GLY A 59 11.29 1.43 -1.71
C GLY A 59 11.72 2.24 -2.94
N GLN A 60 10.95 2.12 -4.01
CA GLN A 60 11.24 2.77 -5.28
C GLN A 60 10.74 4.21 -5.35
N ASP A 61 9.66 4.54 -4.65
CA ASP A 61 8.92 5.77 -4.88
C ASP A 61 9.71 7.02 -4.52
N ARG A 62 10.37 7.05 -3.36
CA ARG A 62 11.21 8.20 -2.99
C ARG A 62 12.47 8.31 -3.81
N HIS A 63 13.04 7.18 -4.23
CA HIS A 63 14.22 7.18 -5.10
C HIS A 63 13.90 7.82 -6.45
N LEU A 64 12.84 7.36 -7.12
CA LEU A 64 12.42 7.92 -8.41
C LEU A 64 12.00 9.38 -8.29
N TYR A 65 11.30 9.75 -7.21
CA TYR A 65 10.92 11.14 -6.95
C TYR A 65 12.15 12.04 -6.74
N ALA A 66 13.18 11.58 -6.03
CA ALA A 66 14.41 12.34 -5.85
C ALA A 66 15.11 12.61 -7.19
N LEU A 67 15.20 11.61 -8.07
CA LEU A 67 15.75 11.77 -9.42
C LEU A 67 14.95 12.79 -10.24
N TYR A 68 13.62 12.71 -10.18
CA TYR A 68 12.74 13.68 -10.85
C TYR A 68 12.95 15.11 -10.33
N CYS A 69 13.09 15.29 -9.01
CA CYS A 69 13.37 16.60 -8.41
C CYS A 69 14.73 17.18 -8.82
N LEU A 70 15.77 16.35 -8.91
CA LEU A 70 17.10 16.79 -9.35
C LEU A 70 17.06 17.27 -10.80
N LEU A 71 16.43 16.51 -11.69
CA LEU A 71 16.25 16.90 -13.08
C LEU A 71 15.45 18.21 -13.22
N GLN A 72 14.37 18.37 -12.45
CA GLN A 72 13.59 19.61 -12.49
C GLN A 72 14.41 20.82 -12.04
N ARG A 73 15.35 20.64 -11.10
CA ARG A 73 16.27 21.71 -10.68
C ARG A 73 17.23 22.09 -11.81
N GLU A 74 17.82 21.11 -12.50
CA GLU A 74 18.72 21.37 -13.64
C GLU A 74 18.00 22.11 -14.79
N ILE A 75 16.76 21.72 -15.11
CA ILE A 75 15.93 22.41 -16.12
C ILE A 75 15.62 23.86 -15.69
N ASN A 76 15.32 24.06 -14.41
CA ASN A 76 15.02 25.39 -13.88
C ASN A 76 16.26 26.30 -13.80
N GLU A 77 17.46 25.73 -13.62
CA GLU A 77 18.73 26.47 -13.58
C GLU A 77 19.22 26.82 -15.00
N SER A 78 19.11 25.90 -15.95
CA SER A 78 19.43 26.15 -17.36
C SER A 78 18.51 27.20 -18.01
N SER A 79 17.25 27.28 -17.59
CA SER A 79 16.32 28.34 -18.04
C SER A 79 16.55 29.71 -17.37
N ARG A 80 17.38 29.79 -16.32
CA ARG A 80 17.70 31.04 -15.59
C ARG A 80 19.04 31.67 -15.97
N SER A 81 19.80 31.09 -16.90
CA SER A 81 21.03 31.75 -17.39
C SER A 81 20.68 33.11 -18.03
N PRO A 82 21.23 34.23 -17.55
CA PRO A 82 20.91 35.55 -18.07
C PRO A 82 21.46 35.71 -19.48
N SER A 83 20.64 36.28 -20.36
CA SER A 83 21.04 36.72 -21.71
C SER A 83 22.34 37.54 -21.64
N PRO A 84 23.31 37.35 -22.57
CA PRO A 84 24.55 38.11 -22.54
C PRO A 84 24.22 39.60 -22.68
N SER A 85 24.78 40.38 -21.76
CA SER A 85 24.77 41.83 -21.70
C SER A 85 24.38 42.52 -23.02
N THR A 86 23.19 43.10 -23.08
CA THR A 86 22.95 44.23 -23.98
C THR A 86 23.84 45.37 -23.47
N GLN A 87 25.03 45.53 -24.06
CA GLN A 87 25.74 46.81 -23.98
C GLN A 87 24.82 47.84 -24.64
N SER A 88 24.11 48.61 -23.83
CA SER A 88 23.42 49.81 -24.32
C SER A 88 24.49 50.79 -24.84
N PRO A 89 24.42 51.25 -26.09
CA PRO A 89 25.24 52.38 -26.53
C PRO A 89 24.85 53.60 -25.69
N LYS A 90 25.84 54.29 -25.13
CA LYS A 90 25.63 55.60 -24.51
C LYS A 90 25.09 56.56 -25.57
N ILE A 91 23.82 56.90 -25.50
CA ILE A 91 23.25 58.06 -26.22
C ILE A 91 23.00 59.16 -25.20
N ASN A 92 23.81 60.22 -25.29
CA ASN A 92 23.54 61.51 -24.70
C ASN A 92 22.31 62.12 -25.39
N GLY A 93 21.24 62.37 -24.64
CA GLY A 93 20.06 63.06 -25.15
C GLY A 93 19.08 63.46 -24.05
N LYS A 94 19.10 64.73 -23.65
CA LYS A 94 18.10 65.35 -22.77
C LYS A 94 16.73 65.28 -23.45
N THR A 95 15.71 64.64 -22.87
CA THR A 95 14.32 65.09 -23.05
C THR A 95 13.39 64.70 -21.88
N LYS A 96 12.79 65.75 -21.33
CA LYS A 96 11.57 65.92 -20.51
C LYS A 96 10.69 64.68 -20.22
N ILE A 97 10.45 64.47 -18.93
CA ILE A 97 9.36 63.69 -18.35
C ILE A 97 8.04 64.45 -18.52
N THR A 98 7.00 63.77 -19.01
CA THR A 98 5.60 64.16 -18.77
C THR A 98 4.78 62.91 -18.46
N ALA A 99 3.96 63.01 -17.43
CA ALA A 99 3.23 61.94 -16.77
C ALA A 99 1.96 61.49 -17.52
N GLY A 100 1.50 60.26 -17.22
CA GLY A 100 0.09 59.91 -17.32
C GLY A 100 -0.22 58.45 -17.62
N GLY A 101 -1.05 57.83 -16.77
CA GLY A 101 -2.11 56.93 -17.24
C GLY A 101 -1.94 55.44 -16.95
N GLU A 102 -2.63 54.98 -15.90
CA GLU A 102 -3.04 53.59 -15.68
C GLU A 102 -3.93 53.08 -16.83
N GLY A 103 -3.84 51.78 -17.14
CA GLY A 103 -4.76 51.14 -18.10
C GLY A 103 -4.51 49.65 -18.27
N TYR A 104 -5.23 48.84 -17.50
CA TYR A 104 -5.45 47.42 -17.77
C TYR A 104 -6.48 47.28 -18.91
N THR A 105 -6.11 46.68 -20.04
CA THR A 105 -7.07 46.06 -20.97
C THR A 105 -6.48 44.86 -21.68
N ASN A 106 -7.23 43.74 -21.61
CA ASN A 106 -7.08 42.55 -22.43
C ASN A 106 -7.37 42.84 -23.91
N GLY A 107 -6.71 42.13 -24.82
CA GLY A 107 -7.07 42.13 -26.23
C GLY A 107 -6.25 41.14 -27.04
N ASP A 108 -6.88 40.01 -27.40
CA ASP A 108 -6.49 39.13 -28.49
C ASP A 108 -6.21 39.93 -29.77
N THR A 109 -5.12 39.62 -30.48
CA THR A 109 -5.06 39.77 -31.93
C THR A 109 -4.05 38.79 -32.52
N THR A 110 -4.57 37.84 -33.29
CA THR A 110 -3.83 37.04 -34.27
C THR A 110 -3.34 37.91 -35.42
N ALA A 111 -2.04 37.92 -35.70
CA ALA A 111 -1.52 38.29 -37.01
C ALA A 111 -0.20 37.55 -37.28
N ASN A 112 -0.27 36.65 -38.26
CA ASN A 112 0.83 35.90 -38.84
C ASN A 112 1.65 36.83 -39.75
N ALA A 113 2.97 36.87 -39.59
CA ALA A 113 3.87 37.42 -40.60
C ALA A 113 5.20 36.68 -40.53
N ASN A 114 5.40 35.83 -41.55
CA ASN A 114 6.63 35.10 -41.83
C ASN A 114 7.82 36.06 -41.90
N ASN A 115 8.87 35.77 -41.13
CA ASN A 115 10.22 36.11 -41.54
C ASN A 115 11.14 34.96 -41.09
N GLU A 116 11.41 34.06 -42.03
CA GLU A 116 12.46 33.07 -41.91
C GLU A 116 13.80 33.80 -41.87
N VAL A 117 14.39 33.89 -40.69
CA VAL A 117 15.84 34.08 -40.56
C VAL A 117 16.40 32.73 -40.15
N ASN A 118 17.00 32.06 -41.12
CA ASN A 118 17.70 30.81 -40.93
C ASN A 118 19.00 31.12 -40.16
N VAL A 119 18.94 31.01 -38.83
CA VAL A 119 20.11 31.08 -37.96
C VAL A 119 20.43 29.65 -37.54
N GLU A 120 21.51 29.10 -38.11
CA GLU A 120 22.10 27.87 -37.59
C GLU A 120 22.47 28.05 -36.11
N PRO A 121 21.95 27.22 -35.19
CA PRO A 121 22.37 27.29 -33.80
C PRO A 121 23.71 26.56 -33.66
N THR A 122 24.81 27.30 -33.84
CA THR A 122 26.13 26.91 -33.34
C THR A 122 26.20 27.22 -31.84
N ALA A 123 25.56 26.39 -31.03
CA ALA A 123 25.76 26.37 -29.58
C ALA A 123 25.58 24.95 -29.05
N SER A 124 26.69 24.32 -28.68
CA SER A 124 26.78 23.02 -28.02
C SER A 124 26.25 23.09 -26.58
N GLY A 125 24.95 23.26 -26.42
CA GLY A 125 24.23 23.08 -25.17
C GLY A 125 23.20 21.99 -25.36
N HIS A 126 23.45 20.78 -24.87
CA HIS A 126 22.44 19.74 -24.86
C HIS A 126 21.31 20.16 -23.93
N ALA A 127 20.22 20.70 -24.50
CA ALA A 127 18.95 20.75 -23.79
C ALA A 127 18.60 19.30 -23.42
N THR A 128 18.71 18.96 -22.15
CA THR A 128 18.42 17.62 -21.64
C THR A 128 16.92 17.39 -21.77
N ALA A 129 16.52 16.72 -22.86
CA ALA A 129 15.16 16.23 -23.03
C ALA A 129 14.79 15.35 -21.82
N LEU A 130 13.52 15.44 -21.38
CA LEU A 130 13.05 14.69 -20.21
C LEU A 130 13.28 13.18 -20.45
N PRO A 131 13.95 12.46 -19.53
CA PRO A 131 14.12 11.02 -19.64
C PRO A 131 12.80 10.29 -19.84
N ALA A 132 12.80 9.27 -20.70
CA ALA A 132 11.59 8.55 -21.13
C ALA A 132 10.75 8.03 -19.96
N ILE A 133 11.39 7.63 -18.85
CA ILE A 133 10.71 7.15 -17.64
C ILE A 133 9.74 8.18 -17.04
N PHE A 134 10.03 9.48 -17.15
CA PHE A 134 9.19 10.53 -16.58
C PHE A 134 8.13 11.05 -17.55
N THR A 135 8.27 10.75 -18.85
CA THR A 135 7.25 11.00 -19.88
C THR A 135 6.31 9.82 -20.09
N ASP A 136 6.66 8.63 -19.61
CA ASP A 136 5.87 7.42 -19.78
C ASP A 136 4.53 7.50 -19.04
N HIS A 137 3.48 6.93 -19.63
CA HIS A 137 2.15 6.91 -19.01
C HIS A 137 2.14 6.17 -17.66
N GLY A 138 2.99 5.15 -17.50
CA GLY A 138 3.21 4.42 -16.25
C GLY A 138 3.70 5.31 -15.11
N TRP A 139 4.42 6.40 -15.39
CA TRP A 139 4.78 7.40 -14.37
C TRP A 139 3.56 8.09 -13.78
N SER A 140 2.62 8.49 -14.63
CA SER A 140 1.36 9.10 -14.21
C SER A 140 0.51 8.13 -13.37
N ILE A 141 0.41 6.87 -13.82
CA ILE A 141 -0.30 5.81 -13.08
C ILE A 141 0.35 5.60 -11.71
N LEU A 142 1.69 5.48 -11.66
CA LEU A 142 2.41 5.26 -10.41
C LEU A 142 2.13 6.40 -9.41
N ASN A 143 2.13 7.65 -9.88
CA ASN A 143 1.90 8.82 -9.03
C ASN A 143 0.43 9.07 -8.69
N THR A 144 -0.52 8.38 -9.33
CA THR A 144 -1.96 8.52 -9.07
C THR A 144 -2.46 7.46 -8.08
N SER A 145 -2.62 7.85 -6.81
CA SER A 145 -3.09 6.94 -5.76
C SER A 145 -4.61 6.98 -5.60
N ILE A 146 -5.33 6.14 -6.37
CA ILE A 146 -6.79 5.98 -6.26
C ILE A 146 -7.22 5.47 -4.88
N ILE A 147 -6.46 4.55 -4.29
CA ILE A 147 -6.68 4.08 -2.92
C ILE A 147 -5.50 4.55 -2.08
N SER A 148 -5.65 5.68 -1.41
CA SER A 148 -4.65 6.22 -0.50
C SER A 148 -5.00 5.80 0.92
N THR A 149 -4.08 5.10 1.59
CA THR A 149 -4.31 4.53 2.93
C THR A 149 -3.25 4.99 3.91
N SER A 150 -3.63 5.09 5.19
CA SER A 150 -2.68 5.32 6.27
C SER A 150 -3.16 4.69 7.58
N ASN A 151 -2.24 4.04 8.27
CA ASN A 151 -2.45 3.48 9.60
C ASN A 151 -2.03 4.50 10.67
N CYS A 152 -2.83 4.63 11.73
CA CYS A 152 -2.40 5.29 12.96
C CYS A 152 -2.53 4.34 14.16
N GLY A 153 -1.44 3.66 14.51
CA GLY A 153 -1.41 2.64 15.57
C GLY A 153 -1.45 3.19 17.00
N ASN A 154 -1.98 4.40 17.23
CA ASN A 154 -2.11 4.96 18.58
C ASN A 154 -3.44 4.49 19.21
N PRO A 155 -3.43 3.66 20.27
CA PRO A 155 -4.64 3.14 20.90
C PRO A 155 -5.55 4.23 21.48
N ALA A 156 -4.99 5.39 21.86
CA ALA A 156 -5.74 6.52 22.39
C ALA A 156 -6.64 7.20 21.34
N LEU A 157 -6.42 6.93 20.04
CA LEU A 157 -7.23 7.50 18.98
C LEU A 157 -8.50 6.67 18.75
N ARG A 158 -9.63 7.37 18.68
CA ARG A 158 -10.92 6.78 18.29
C ARG A 158 -11.05 6.64 16.78
N LEU A 159 -10.68 7.68 16.04
CA LEU A 159 -10.81 7.76 14.59
C LEU A 159 -9.66 8.58 14.00
N PHE A 160 -9.25 8.25 12.79
CA PHE A 160 -8.26 8.97 12.00
C PHE A 160 -8.69 8.90 10.54
N GLY A 161 -8.63 10.02 9.82
CA GLY A 161 -9.05 10.10 8.42
C GLY A 161 -8.46 11.32 7.72
N PHE A 162 -8.48 11.29 6.39
CA PHE A 162 -7.97 12.35 5.52
C PHE A 162 -8.73 12.31 4.18
N GLY A 163 -8.71 13.41 3.43
CA GLY A 163 -9.33 13.53 2.10
C GLY A 163 -8.68 12.62 1.04
N PRO A 164 -9.35 12.33 -0.09
CA PRO A 164 -8.71 11.62 -1.18
C PRO A 164 -7.58 12.45 -1.80
N VAL A 165 -6.55 11.79 -2.32
CA VAL A 165 -5.39 12.43 -2.98
C VAL A 165 -5.48 12.42 -4.51
N ALA A 166 -6.50 11.76 -5.05
CA ALA A 166 -6.87 11.74 -6.46
C ALA A 166 -8.33 12.17 -6.59
N ALA A 167 -8.70 12.76 -7.73
CA ALA A 167 -10.04 13.30 -7.95
C ALA A 167 -11.13 12.21 -7.87
N ASP A 168 -10.81 11.02 -8.35
CA ASP A 168 -11.60 9.80 -8.42
C ASP A 168 -11.15 8.75 -7.37
N GLY A 169 -10.49 9.21 -6.30
CA GLY A 169 -9.91 8.34 -5.28
C GLY A 169 -10.65 8.30 -3.94
N TYR A 170 -10.14 7.43 -3.07
CA TYR A 170 -10.49 7.29 -1.67
C TYR A 170 -9.29 7.68 -0.79
N GLY A 171 -9.54 8.44 0.28
CA GLY A 171 -8.63 8.61 1.41
C GLY A 171 -9.09 7.74 2.57
N ILE A 172 -8.27 6.80 3.03
CA ILE A 172 -8.65 5.78 4.02
C ILE A 172 -7.69 5.80 5.20
N GLY A 173 -8.15 6.33 6.33
CA GLY A 173 -7.47 6.21 7.61
C GLY A 173 -7.97 4.99 8.38
N TYR A 174 -7.06 4.23 8.99
CA TYR A 174 -7.45 3.08 9.81
C TYR A 174 -6.59 2.92 11.08
N ILE A 175 -7.20 2.29 12.08
CA ILE A 175 -6.61 1.98 13.38
C ILE A 175 -6.94 0.52 13.68
N ILE A 176 -5.92 -0.28 13.94
CA ILE A 176 -6.07 -1.68 14.36
C ILE A 176 -5.98 -1.69 15.89
N LYS A 177 -7.01 -2.25 16.54
CA LYS A 177 -7.14 -2.40 17.99
C LYS A 177 -7.26 -3.89 18.33
N ASP A 178 -7.17 -4.23 19.61
CA ASP A 178 -7.26 -5.61 20.06
C ASP A 178 -8.65 -6.22 19.80
N ASP A 179 -9.71 -5.40 19.89
CA ASP A 179 -11.11 -5.81 19.77
C ASP A 179 -11.73 -5.49 18.40
N GLY A 180 -11.00 -4.83 17.49
CA GLY A 180 -11.52 -4.49 16.18
C GLY A 180 -10.67 -3.55 15.34
N ILE A 181 -11.24 -3.11 14.22
CA ILE A 181 -10.58 -2.19 13.27
C ILE A 181 -11.49 -0.98 13.08
N SER A 182 -10.97 0.21 13.36
CA SER A 182 -11.66 1.47 13.05
C SER A 182 -11.19 1.95 11.68
N ILE A 183 -12.13 2.17 10.75
CA ILE A 183 -11.85 2.62 9.38
C ILE A 183 -12.64 3.89 9.11
N CYS A 184 -11.95 4.94 8.65
CA CYS A 184 -12.53 6.17 8.12
C CYS A 184 -12.18 6.26 6.64
N ALA A 185 -13.18 6.37 5.77
CA ALA A 185 -12.97 6.62 4.35
C ALA A 185 -13.62 7.93 3.93
N SER A 186 -12.97 8.63 3.01
CA SER A 186 -13.48 9.82 2.35
C SER A 186 -13.28 9.70 0.84
N SER A 187 -14.13 10.37 0.07
CA SER A 187 -14.01 10.45 -1.39
C SER A 187 -14.82 11.64 -1.91
N LYS A 188 -14.51 12.12 -3.11
CA LYS A 188 -15.29 13.16 -3.78
C LYS A 188 -16.27 12.52 -4.77
N HIS A 189 -17.57 12.64 -4.51
CA HIS A 189 -18.66 12.14 -5.37
C HIS A 189 -18.66 10.62 -5.64
N LEU A 190 -17.99 9.80 -4.81
CA LEU A 190 -18.10 8.34 -4.85
C LEU A 190 -19.07 7.84 -3.76
N GLN A 191 -19.57 6.62 -3.94
CA GLN A 191 -20.50 5.97 -2.99
C GLN A 191 -19.74 5.45 -1.75
N THR A 192 -19.13 6.35 -0.95
CA THR A 192 -18.23 6.00 0.18
C THR A 192 -18.88 5.04 1.17
N ARG A 193 -20.15 5.24 1.48
CA ARG A 193 -20.88 4.38 2.42
C ARG A 193 -20.99 2.95 1.90
N ARG A 194 -21.37 2.78 0.63
CA ARG A 194 -21.43 1.47 -0.02
C ARG A 194 -20.06 0.79 -0.02
N PHE A 195 -19.01 1.53 -0.32
CA PHE A 195 -17.64 1.02 -0.27
C PHE A 195 -17.27 0.51 1.14
N LEU A 196 -17.58 1.27 2.19
CA LEU A 196 -17.34 0.87 3.58
C LEU A 196 -18.17 -0.34 4.00
N ASP A 197 -19.45 -0.40 3.62
CA ASP A 197 -20.34 -1.53 3.92
C ASP A 197 -19.83 -2.82 3.26
N THR A 198 -19.39 -2.72 2.01
CA THR A 198 -18.75 -3.81 1.27
C THR A 198 -17.44 -4.26 1.94
N MET A 199 -16.56 -3.32 2.31
CA MET A 199 -15.31 -3.62 3.02
C MET A 199 -15.55 -4.32 4.36
N LYS A 200 -16.51 -3.82 5.15
CA LYS A 200 -16.92 -4.45 6.41
C LYS A 200 -17.38 -5.88 6.18
N GLN A 201 -18.22 -6.12 5.17
CA GLN A 201 -18.70 -7.46 4.86
C GLN A 201 -17.54 -8.41 4.52
N TYR A 202 -16.58 -7.98 3.69
CA TYR A 202 -15.42 -8.80 3.36
C TYR A 202 -14.57 -9.17 4.58
N LEU A 203 -14.34 -8.23 5.51
CA LEU A 203 -13.60 -8.51 6.73
C LEU A 203 -14.33 -9.55 7.61
N LEU A 204 -15.66 -9.45 7.72
CA LEU A 204 -16.48 -10.43 8.43
C LEU A 204 -16.49 -11.80 7.75
N ASP A 205 -16.49 -11.84 6.42
CA ASP A 205 -16.42 -13.10 5.66
C ASP A 205 -15.09 -13.82 5.90
N VAL A 206 -13.98 -13.09 5.83
CA VAL A 206 -12.64 -13.59 6.16
C VAL A 206 -12.60 -14.10 7.60
N GLN A 207 -13.15 -13.34 8.57
CA GLN A 207 -13.21 -13.76 9.97
C GLN A 207 -13.98 -15.08 10.12
N ARG A 208 -15.14 -15.21 9.49
CA ARG A 208 -15.95 -16.44 9.52
C ARG A 208 -15.19 -17.64 8.96
N MET A 209 -14.52 -17.46 7.82
CA MET A 209 -13.68 -18.50 7.21
C MET A 209 -12.55 -18.95 8.15
N ILE A 210 -11.85 -18.02 8.79
CA ILE A 210 -10.78 -18.34 9.75
C ILE A 210 -11.32 -19.11 10.96
N ILE A 211 -12.44 -18.66 11.54
CA ILE A 211 -13.08 -19.33 12.67
C ILE A 211 -13.52 -20.75 12.29
N GLN A 212 -14.08 -20.93 11.09
CA GLN A 212 -14.51 -22.23 10.60
C GLN A 212 -13.33 -23.21 10.50
N LEU A 213 -12.23 -22.80 9.85
CA LEU A 213 -11.03 -23.62 9.76
C LEU A 213 -10.43 -23.93 11.15
N HIS A 214 -10.44 -22.96 12.06
CA HIS A 214 -9.96 -23.18 13.42
C HIS A 214 -10.79 -24.22 14.17
N ARG A 215 -12.12 -24.17 14.05
CA ARG A 215 -13.01 -25.16 14.69
C ARG A 215 -12.79 -26.56 14.13
N GLN A 216 -12.71 -26.69 12.80
CA GLN A 216 -12.45 -27.97 12.14
C GLN A 216 -11.11 -28.58 12.54
N ALA A 217 -10.06 -27.76 12.68
CA ALA A 217 -8.74 -28.24 13.10
C ALA A 217 -8.66 -28.62 14.60
N ASN A 218 -9.60 -28.16 15.44
CA ASN A 218 -9.61 -28.35 16.89
C ASN A 218 -10.85 -29.10 17.39
N GLU A 219 -11.43 -29.98 16.57
CA GLU A 219 -12.54 -30.82 17.01
C GLU A 219 -12.13 -31.68 18.21
N ARG A 220 -12.90 -31.60 19.30
CA ARG A 220 -12.66 -32.44 20.48
C ARG A 220 -12.94 -33.90 20.10
N PRO A 221 -12.09 -34.85 20.54
CA PRO A 221 -12.37 -36.26 20.33
C PRO A 221 -13.73 -36.61 20.95
N LYS A 222 -14.55 -37.36 20.21
CA LYS A 222 -15.84 -37.83 20.72
C LYS A 222 -15.60 -38.64 22.00
N PRO A 223 -16.44 -38.48 23.04
CA PRO A 223 -16.37 -39.33 24.22
C PRO A 223 -16.40 -40.81 23.80
N LEU A 224 -15.52 -41.62 24.37
CA LEU A 224 -15.53 -43.07 24.16
C LEU A 224 -16.91 -43.59 24.57
N GLU A 225 -17.71 -44.05 23.61
CA GLU A 225 -18.95 -44.73 23.95
C GLU A 225 -18.61 -46.03 24.69
N PRO A 226 -19.28 -46.32 25.82
CA PRO A 226 -19.08 -47.57 26.51
C PRO A 226 -19.45 -48.70 25.56
N GLN A 227 -18.45 -49.50 25.15
CA GLN A 227 -18.68 -50.71 24.39
C GLN A 227 -19.71 -51.56 25.14
N LYS A 228 -20.90 -51.74 24.55
CA LYS A 228 -21.87 -52.72 25.05
C LYS A 228 -21.19 -54.08 25.04
N GLN A 229 -20.76 -54.52 26.22
CA GLN A 229 -20.30 -55.89 26.43
C GLN A 229 -21.45 -56.79 25.99
N HIS A 230 -21.29 -57.42 24.82
CA HIS A 230 -22.18 -58.50 24.42
C HIS A 230 -22.00 -59.60 25.46
N GLY A 231 -23.05 -59.84 26.25
CA GLY A 231 -23.09 -60.87 27.26
C GLY A 231 -22.78 -62.23 26.63
N ARG A 232 -21.53 -62.65 26.73
CA ARG A 232 -21.11 -64.01 26.41
C ARG A 232 -21.35 -64.82 27.68
N THR A 233 -22.49 -65.50 27.76
CA THR A 233 -22.75 -66.55 28.73
C THR A 233 -21.73 -67.66 28.51
N GLN A 234 -20.65 -67.65 29.28
CA GLN A 234 -19.79 -68.82 29.45
C GLN A 234 -19.84 -69.22 30.93
N SER A 235 -20.43 -70.38 31.17
CA SER A 235 -20.38 -71.09 32.44
C SER A 235 -18.92 -71.41 32.78
N ARG A 236 -18.49 -70.98 33.97
CA ARG A 236 -17.18 -71.25 34.55
C ARG A 236 -17.23 -72.60 35.29
N PRO A 237 -16.32 -73.56 35.04
CA PRO A 237 -16.00 -74.56 36.03
C PRO A 237 -15.04 -73.95 37.06
N THR A 238 -15.31 -74.22 38.33
CA THR A 238 -14.47 -73.89 39.48
C THR A 238 -13.14 -74.63 39.40
N ASN A 239 -12.03 -73.93 39.61
CA ASN A 239 -10.90 -74.48 40.37
C ASN A 239 -9.95 -73.38 40.87
N SER A 240 -9.30 -73.72 41.96
CA SER A 240 -8.67 -72.94 43.03
C SER A 240 -7.39 -72.17 42.71
N ILE A 241 -7.17 -71.13 43.51
CA ILE A 241 -6.00 -70.21 43.66
C ILE A 241 -4.76 -71.01 44.19
N PRO A 242 -3.49 -70.64 43.86
CA PRO A 242 -2.74 -69.65 44.66
C PRO A 242 -1.87 -68.64 43.87
N GLU A 243 -2.07 -67.36 44.21
CA GLU A 243 -1.06 -66.41 44.70
C GLU A 243 0.37 -66.40 44.09
N ARG A 244 0.73 -65.32 43.38
CA ARG A 244 1.98 -64.56 43.65
C ARG A 244 2.02 -63.22 42.94
N ALA A 245 2.59 -62.26 43.67
CA ALA A 245 2.88 -60.88 43.29
C ALA A 245 3.81 -60.78 42.08
N GLU A 246 3.73 -59.68 41.33
CA GLU A 246 4.78 -58.65 41.32
C GLU A 246 4.45 -57.47 40.40
N THR A 247 4.92 -56.33 40.88
CA THR A 247 4.89 -54.98 40.36
C THR A 247 5.65 -54.81 39.05
N CYS A 248 5.16 -53.97 38.12
CA CYS A 248 6.03 -52.98 37.47
C CYS A 248 5.22 -51.89 36.76
N GLY A 249 5.44 -50.65 37.19
CA GLY A 249 4.85 -49.45 36.60
C GLY A 249 5.58 -49.00 35.35
N TRP A 250 4.85 -48.28 34.49
CA TRP A 250 5.41 -47.46 33.42
C TRP A 250 4.82 -46.05 33.52
N TYR A 251 5.56 -45.16 34.20
CA TYR A 251 5.57 -43.72 33.92
C TYR A 251 6.15 -43.54 32.49
N GLY A 252 5.59 -42.70 31.62
CA GLY A 252 5.74 -41.24 31.64
C GLY A 252 7.15 -40.89 31.12
N GLU A 253 7.41 -40.09 30.10
CA GLU A 253 6.68 -38.98 29.51
C GLU A 253 7.40 -38.60 28.20
N ARG A 254 6.64 -38.19 27.18
CA ARG A 254 7.16 -37.47 26.01
C ARG A 254 7.33 -36.01 26.40
N ARG A 255 8.52 -35.43 26.19
CA ARG A 255 8.70 -33.97 26.13
C ARG A 255 9.07 -33.54 24.71
N LEU A 256 8.26 -32.63 24.19
CA LEU A 256 8.51 -31.75 23.06
C LEU A 256 8.13 -30.34 23.53
N TRP A 257 9.07 -29.41 23.33
CA TRP A 257 8.98 -27.94 23.43
C TRP A 257 8.82 -27.32 24.83
#